data_AF-A0A9E2Y0I2-F1
#
_entry.id   AF-A0A9E2Y0I2-F1
#
_cell.length_a   1.000
_cell.length_b   1.000
_cell.length_c   1.000
_cell.angle_alpha   90.00
_cell.angle_beta   90.00
_cell.angle_gamma   90.00
#
_symmetry.space_group_name_H-M   'P 1'
#
loop_
_entity.id
_entity.type
_entity.pdbx_description
1 polymer ?
#
loop_
_entity_poly.entity_id
_entity_poly.type
_entity_poly.pdbx_seq_one_letter_code
_entity_poly.pdbx_strand_id
1 'polypeptide(L)'
;TERDEMSAIDVVTADGMGVDAAWTPQHRHLLETVAREPAVARIFVNPAIKRALCREAGSDRAWLTKIRPWWGHNYHFHVRLSCPSGEPECHNQAPPPSGDGCGKELDWWFTDEALHPAPSPPPRPLRLADLPQACAALLGAPSAQTLHVPTAAR
;
A
#
# COMPACT_ATOMS: atom_id res chain seq x y z
N THR A 1 2.86 24.02 -9.09
CA THR A 1 3.30 24.55 -7.80
C THR A 1 2.51 23.92 -6.66
N GLU A 2 1.17 23.95 -6.64
CA GLU A 2 0.37 23.30 -5.57
C GLU A 2 0.73 21.81 -5.35
N ARG A 3 0.88 21.01 -6.41
CA ARG A 3 1.30 19.60 -6.33
C ARG A 3 2.69 19.43 -5.73
N ASP A 4 3.61 20.34 -6.05
CA ASP A 4 5.04 20.23 -5.73
C ASP A 4 5.32 20.68 -4.29
N GLU A 5 4.42 21.48 -3.71
CA GLU A 5 4.52 22.05 -2.37
C GLU A 5 3.48 21.47 -1.38
N MET A 6 2.73 20.45 -1.80
CA MET A 6 1.69 19.84 -0.96
C MET A 6 2.30 19.18 0.27
N SER A 7 1.94 19.68 1.45
CA SER A 7 2.38 19.13 2.73
C SER A 7 1.66 17.81 3.04
N ALA A 8 2.39 16.89 3.66
CA ALA A 8 1.86 15.66 4.23
C ALA A 8 1.21 15.95 5.59
N ILE A 9 -0.10 15.71 5.70
CA ILE A 9 -0.83 15.83 6.97
C ILE A 9 -0.81 14.47 7.67
N ASP A 10 -0.23 14.43 8.86
CA ASP A 10 -0.32 13.26 9.74
C ASP A 10 -1.74 13.10 10.27
N VAL A 11 -2.31 11.91 10.14
CA VAL A 11 -3.64 11.55 10.67
C VAL A 11 -3.56 10.61 11.87
N VAL A 12 -2.37 10.42 12.44
CA VAL A 12 -2.09 9.53 13.58
C VAL A 12 -1.57 10.37 14.75
N THR A 13 -1.96 9.99 15.97
CA THR A 13 -1.48 10.67 17.19
C THR A 13 0.03 10.48 17.37
N ALA A 14 0.67 11.41 18.07
CA ALA A 14 2.13 11.38 18.28
C ALA A 14 2.64 10.10 18.98
N ASP A 15 1.80 9.44 19.79
CA ASP A 15 2.10 8.18 20.44
C ASP A 15 1.85 6.93 19.56
N GLY A 16 1.32 7.12 18.34
CA GLY A 16 1.00 6.03 17.40
C GLY A 16 -0.22 5.19 17.81
N MET A 17 -0.91 5.54 18.89
CA MET A 17 -1.98 4.73 19.47
C MET A 17 -3.36 5.09 18.93
N GLY A 18 -3.51 6.16 18.17
CA GLY A 18 -4.82 6.61 17.71
C GLY A 18 -4.75 7.37 16.40
N VAL A 19 -5.91 7.61 15.84
CA VAL A 19 -6.04 8.60 14.77
C VAL A 19 -6.16 9.99 15.41
N ASP A 20 -5.53 10.99 14.78
CA ASP A 20 -5.58 12.39 15.19
C ASP A 20 -6.92 13.06 14.79
N ALA A 21 -7.17 14.28 15.25
CA ALA A 21 -8.30 15.11 14.81
C ALA A 21 -8.33 15.36 13.29
N ALA A 22 -7.19 15.25 12.61
CA ALA A 22 -7.12 15.31 11.15
C ALA A 22 -7.79 14.12 10.43
N TRP A 23 -8.08 13.01 11.13
CA TRP A 23 -8.82 11.89 10.58
C TRP A 23 -10.31 12.24 10.41
N THR A 24 -10.83 12.04 9.21
CA THR A 24 -12.20 12.42 8.85
C THR A 24 -12.96 11.26 8.20
N PRO A 25 -14.31 11.31 8.17
CA PRO A 25 -15.12 10.31 7.47
C PRO A 25 -14.74 10.12 5.99
N GLN A 26 -14.21 11.16 5.33
CA GLN A 26 -13.75 11.10 3.94
C GLN A 26 -12.57 10.13 3.77
N HIS A 27 -11.63 10.09 4.73
CA HIS A 27 -10.51 9.15 4.69
C HIS A 27 -11.00 7.70 4.80
N ARG A 28 -11.94 7.45 5.73
CA ARG A 28 -12.59 6.14 5.87
C ARG A 28 -13.32 5.73 4.59
N HIS A 29 -14.12 6.62 4.01
CA HIS A 29 -14.86 6.33 2.79
C HIS A 29 -13.95 6.09 1.58
N LEU A 30 -12.87 6.87 1.44
CA LEU A 30 -11.87 6.67 0.39
C LEU A 30 -11.24 5.27 0.49
N LEU A 31 -10.75 4.88 1.68
CA LEU A 31 -10.09 3.59 1.87
C LEU A 31 -11.04 2.41 1.67
N GLU A 32 -12.30 2.54 2.12
CA GLU A 32 -13.30 1.51 1.85
C GLU A 32 -13.58 1.37 0.35
N THR A 33 -13.81 2.49 -0.34
CA THR A 33 -14.08 2.48 -1.80
C THR A 33 -12.93 1.82 -2.55
N VAL A 34 -11.68 2.23 -2.27
CA VAL A 34 -10.50 1.62 -2.90
C VAL A 34 -10.37 0.14 -2.54
N ALA A 35 -10.68 -0.26 -1.30
CA ALA A 35 -10.60 -1.67 -0.90
C ALA A 35 -11.66 -2.53 -1.61
N ARG A 36 -12.83 -1.96 -1.94
CA ARG A 36 -13.89 -2.67 -2.65
C ARG A 36 -13.56 -2.91 -4.12
N GLU A 37 -12.63 -2.16 -4.70
CA GLU A 37 -12.22 -2.36 -6.09
C GLU A 37 -11.67 -3.77 -6.33
N PRO A 38 -12.18 -4.53 -7.32
CA PRO A 38 -11.75 -5.90 -7.59
C PRO A 38 -10.26 -6.03 -7.91
N ALA A 39 -9.70 -5.01 -8.58
CA ALA A 39 -8.29 -5.00 -8.96
C ALA A 39 -7.35 -4.82 -7.75
N VAL A 40 -7.83 -4.27 -6.64
CA VAL A 40 -7.00 -4.01 -5.45
C VAL A 40 -6.78 -5.30 -4.66
N ALA A 41 -5.52 -5.66 -4.46
CA ALA A 41 -5.09 -6.81 -3.67
C ALA A 41 -4.84 -6.44 -2.20
N ARG A 42 -4.21 -5.29 -1.93
CA ARG A 42 -3.88 -4.79 -0.59
C ARG A 42 -3.84 -3.27 -0.55
N ILE A 43 -4.11 -2.72 0.62
CA ILE A 43 -3.86 -1.32 0.95
C ILE A 43 -3.07 -1.28 2.27
N PHE A 44 -1.85 -0.75 2.25
CA PHE A 44 -1.06 -0.57 3.46
C PHE A 44 -1.36 0.79 4.09
N VAL A 45 -1.63 0.78 5.39
CA VAL A 45 -1.97 1.95 6.22
C VAL A 45 -1.30 1.84 7.58
N ASN A 46 -1.21 2.94 8.32
CA ASN A 46 -0.80 2.89 9.72
C ASN A 46 -1.73 1.99 10.57
N PRO A 47 -1.23 1.26 11.59
CA PRO A 47 -2.07 0.45 12.47
C PRO A 47 -3.21 1.21 13.14
N ALA A 48 -2.99 2.46 13.55
CA ALA A 48 -4.03 3.29 14.15
C ALA A 48 -5.19 3.59 13.18
N ILE A 49 -4.87 3.80 11.90
CA ILE A 49 -5.87 3.95 10.84
C ILE A 49 -6.67 2.65 10.69
N LYS A 50 -5.99 1.49 10.62
CA LYS A 50 -6.68 0.18 10.58
C LYS A 50 -7.60 0.00 11.80
N ARG A 51 -7.16 0.37 13.00
CA ARG A 51 -7.96 0.35 14.24
C ARG A 51 -9.21 1.23 14.14
N ALA A 52 -9.09 2.42 13.57
CA ALA A 52 -10.23 3.31 13.33
C ALA A 52 -11.22 2.71 12.33
N LEU A 53 -10.74 2.20 11.19
CA LEU A 53 -11.58 1.52 10.20
C LEU A 53 -12.30 0.31 10.80
N CYS A 54 -11.61 -0.48 11.63
CA CYS A 54 -12.21 -1.61 12.34
C CYS A 54 -13.36 -1.18 13.26
N ARG A 55 -13.27 -0.02 13.92
CA ARG A 55 -14.37 0.53 14.73
C ARG A 55 -15.52 1.06 13.88
N GLU A 56 -15.23 1.61 12.70
CA GLU A 56 -16.16 2.38 11.86
C GLU A 56 -16.83 1.57 10.75
N ALA A 57 -16.39 0.33 10.46
CA ALA A 57 -16.87 -0.42 9.30
C ALA A 57 -18.33 -0.92 9.39
N GLY A 58 -18.95 -0.91 10.57
CA GLY A 58 -20.29 -1.48 10.74
C GLY A 58 -20.32 -3.00 10.50
N SER A 59 -21.42 -3.51 9.94
CA SER A 59 -21.62 -4.95 9.70
C SER A 59 -21.00 -5.46 8.38
N ASP A 60 -20.90 -4.63 7.34
CA ASP A 60 -20.23 -5.00 6.10
C ASP A 60 -18.72 -4.72 6.20
N ARG A 61 -17.98 -5.78 6.52
CA ARG A 61 -16.56 -5.72 6.92
C ARG A 61 -15.63 -6.46 5.97
N ALA A 62 -16.14 -7.08 4.91
CA ALA A 62 -15.33 -7.95 4.04
C ALA A 62 -14.14 -7.20 3.42
N TRP A 63 -14.32 -5.93 3.08
CA TRP A 63 -13.30 -5.06 2.51
C TRP A 63 -12.08 -4.84 3.43
N LEU A 64 -12.25 -4.96 4.76
CA LEU A 64 -11.16 -4.78 5.71
C LEU A 64 -10.04 -5.80 5.52
N THR A 65 -10.31 -6.99 4.97
CA THR A 65 -9.26 -8.01 4.71
C THR A 65 -8.09 -7.47 3.88
N LYS A 66 -8.37 -6.51 2.97
CA LYS A 66 -7.34 -5.90 2.12
C LYS A 66 -6.57 -4.77 2.81
N ILE A 67 -7.10 -4.19 3.89
CA ILE A 67 -6.41 -3.15 4.65
C ILE A 67 -5.38 -3.81 5.57
N ARG A 68 -4.10 -3.52 5.35
CA ARG A 68 -2.97 -4.14 6.06
C ARG A 68 -2.20 -3.09 6.86
N PRO A 69 -2.02 -3.28 8.18
CA PRO A 69 -1.19 -2.40 8.98
C PRO A 69 0.28 -2.47 8.54
N TRP A 70 0.96 -1.32 8.54
CA TRP A 70 2.40 -1.18 8.28
C TRP A 70 2.97 0.06 8.98
N TRP A 71 4.26 0.02 9.38
CA TRP A 71 4.95 1.17 9.98
C TRP A 71 4.95 2.40 9.06
N GLY A 72 4.90 3.60 9.65
CA GLY A 72 4.70 4.85 8.91
C GLY A 72 3.27 4.95 8.42
N HIS A 73 3.08 5.24 7.11
CA HIS A 73 1.76 5.26 6.45
C HIS A 73 0.70 6.12 7.19
N ASN A 74 1.17 7.17 7.84
CA ASN A 74 0.42 8.06 8.71
C ASN A 74 -0.07 9.33 7.98
N TYR A 75 0.42 9.57 6.77
CA TYR A 75 0.00 10.67 5.88
C TYR A 75 -0.23 10.22 4.43
N HIS A 76 -0.03 8.93 4.14
CA HIS A 76 -0.23 8.31 2.84
C HIS A 76 -0.55 6.83 3.02
N PHE A 77 -1.09 6.20 1.98
CA PHE A 77 -1.37 4.76 1.95
C PHE A 77 -0.87 4.15 0.64
N HIS A 78 -0.50 2.87 0.67
CA HIS A 78 0.03 2.18 -0.51
C HIS A 78 -0.99 1.19 -1.04
N VAL A 79 -1.54 1.47 -2.22
CA VAL A 79 -2.43 0.54 -2.93
C VAL A 79 -1.58 -0.40 -3.77
N ARG A 80 -1.83 -1.71 -3.63
CA ARG A 80 -1.26 -2.75 -4.49
C ARG A 80 -2.37 -3.42 -5.26
N LEU A 81 -2.21 -3.46 -6.58
CA LEU A 81 -3.11 -4.16 -7.49
C LEU A 81 -2.71 -5.64 -7.64
N SER A 82 -3.69 -6.46 -8.02
CA SER A 82 -3.45 -7.81 -8.51
C SER A 82 -2.79 -7.76 -9.89
N CYS A 83 -2.03 -8.80 -10.23
CA CYS A 83 -1.54 -8.97 -11.58
C CYS A 83 -2.69 -8.97 -12.60
N PRO A 84 -2.57 -8.23 -13.72
CA PRO A 84 -3.58 -8.25 -14.77
C PRO A 84 -3.79 -9.66 -15.34
N SER A 85 -5.01 -9.95 -15.79
CA SER A 85 -5.33 -11.21 -16.43
C SER A 85 -4.55 -11.37 -17.73
N GLY A 86 -3.94 -12.54 -17.94
CA GLY A 86 -3.19 -12.84 -19.17
C GLY A 86 -1.73 -12.40 -19.17
N GLU A 87 -1.21 -11.85 -18.06
CA GLU A 87 0.20 -11.45 -17.90
C GLU A 87 1.00 -12.55 -17.17
N PRO A 88 1.66 -13.50 -17.87
CA PRO A 88 2.31 -14.65 -17.24
C PRO A 88 3.56 -14.28 -16.43
N GLU A 89 4.21 -13.16 -16.76
CA GLU A 89 5.42 -12.68 -16.09
C GLU A 89 5.11 -11.84 -14.83
N CYS A 90 3.83 -11.59 -14.53
CA CYS A 90 3.43 -10.91 -13.31
C CYS A 90 3.11 -11.92 -12.20
N HIS A 91 3.80 -11.78 -11.06
CA HIS A 91 3.64 -12.67 -9.92
C HIS A 91 2.84 -12.01 -8.79
N ASN A 92 1.68 -12.59 -8.47
CA ASN A 92 0.90 -12.18 -7.31
C ASN A 92 1.61 -12.58 -5.99
N GLN A 93 1.40 -11.78 -4.96
CA GLN A 93 1.71 -12.22 -3.59
C GLN A 93 0.66 -13.22 -3.10
N ALA A 94 0.99 -14.00 -2.06
CA ALA A 94 0.00 -14.80 -1.33
C ALA A 94 -1.22 -13.94 -0.93
N PRO A 95 -2.43 -14.49 -0.79
CA PRO A 95 -3.59 -13.72 -0.33
C PRO A 95 -3.40 -13.19 1.11
N PRO A 96 -4.09 -12.11 1.50
CA PRO A 96 -4.16 -11.71 2.92
C PRO A 96 -4.71 -12.85 3.80
N PRO A 97 -4.37 -12.87 5.10
CA PRO A 97 -5.02 -13.79 6.04
C PRO A 97 -6.55 -13.65 6.01
N SER A 98 -7.24 -14.76 6.27
CA SER A 98 -8.70 -14.77 6.34
C SER A 98 -9.23 -13.87 7.46
N GLY A 99 -10.41 -13.29 7.26
CA GLY A 99 -11.06 -12.40 8.23
C GLY A 99 -10.78 -10.93 7.97
N ASP A 100 -11.28 -10.07 8.87
CA ASP A 100 -11.16 -8.61 8.73
C ASP A 100 -9.83 -8.06 9.28
N GLY A 101 -9.07 -8.89 10.00
CA GLY A 101 -7.79 -8.52 10.57
C GLY A 101 -7.88 -7.50 11.71
N CYS A 102 -9.00 -7.48 12.45
CA CYS A 102 -9.24 -6.51 13.52
C CYS A 102 -9.02 -7.07 14.94
N GLY A 103 -8.60 -8.33 15.07
CA GLY A 103 -8.35 -8.99 16.36
C GLY A 103 -6.87 -8.99 16.74
N LYS A 104 -6.40 -10.12 17.29
CA LYS A 104 -5.03 -10.28 17.83
C LYS A 104 -3.90 -9.87 16.87
N GLU A 105 -4.09 -10.04 15.57
CA GLU A 105 -3.09 -9.60 14.58
C GLU A 105 -2.89 -8.08 14.59
N LEU A 106 -3.95 -7.31 14.84
CA LEU A 106 -3.90 -5.86 14.94
C LEU A 106 -3.42 -5.42 16.32
N ASP A 107 -3.79 -6.14 17.38
CA ASP A 107 -3.36 -5.83 18.75
C ASP A 107 -1.84 -5.86 18.90
N TRP A 108 -1.15 -6.78 18.22
CA TRP A 108 0.31 -6.85 18.23
C TRP A 108 0.98 -5.54 17.80
N TRP A 109 0.38 -4.79 16.86
CA TRP A 109 0.93 -3.51 16.36
C TRP A 109 0.97 -2.39 17.42
N PHE A 110 0.30 -2.59 18.55
CA PHE A 110 0.27 -1.65 19.67
C PHE A 110 1.07 -2.15 20.88
N THR A 111 1.90 -3.17 20.69
CA THR A 111 2.91 -3.60 21.67
C THR A 111 4.14 -2.72 21.57
N ASP A 112 4.93 -2.65 22.65
CA ASP A 112 6.19 -1.91 22.67
C ASP A 112 7.17 -2.41 21.59
N GLU A 113 7.21 -3.73 21.36
CA GLU A 113 8.02 -4.36 20.32
C GLU A 113 7.68 -3.83 18.92
N ALA A 114 6.39 -3.69 18.61
CA ALA A 114 5.95 -3.21 17.31
C ALA A 114 6.11 -1.69 17.16
N LEU A 115 5.90 -0.90 18.23
CA LEU A 115 6.08 0.56 18.19
C LEU A 115 7.55 0.95 18.10
N HIS A 116 8.44 0.14 18.68
CA HIS A 116 9.88 0.39 18.74
C HIS A 116 10.65 -0.81 18.15
N PRO A 117 10.52 -1.07 16.83
CA PRO A 117 11.16 -2.22 16.21
C PRO A 117 12.68 -2.11 16.32
N ALA A 118 13.32 -3.21 16.73
CA ALA A 118 14.77 -3.29 16.79
C ALA A 118 15.37 -3.05 15.39
N PRO A 119 16.52 -2.34 15.28
CA PRO A 119 17.19 -2.17 14.01
C PRO A 119 17.52 -3.52 13.36
N SER A 120 17.03 -3.75 12.14
CA SER A 120 17.39 -4.92 11.35
C SER A 120 18.65 -4.63 10.52
N PRO A 121 19.53 -5.63 10.28
CA PRO A 121 20.61 -5.49 9.30
C PRO A 121 20.05 -5.04 7.95
N PRO A 122 20.76 -4.17 7.21
CA PRO A 122 20.28 -3.75 5.91
C PRO A 122 20.16 -4.97 4.98
N PRO A 123 19.11 -5.03 4.14
CA PRO A 123 18.99 -6.09 3.15
C PRO A 123 20.20 -6.06 2.22
N ARG A 124 20.58 -7.23 1.71
CA ARG A 124 21.64 -7.33 0.70
C ARG A 124 21.27 -6.43 -0.50
N PRO A 125 22.22 -5.69 -1.08
CA PRO A 125 21.93 -4.89 -2.27
C PRO A 125 21.40 -5.76 -3.42
N LEU A 126 20.35 -5.28 -4.08
CA LEU A 126 19.85 -5.88 -5.33
C LEU A 126 20.91 -5.72 -6.42
N ARG A 127 21.25 -6.82 -7.09
CA ARG A 127 22.16 -6.85 -8.24
C ARG A 127 21.36 -6.98 -9.53
N LEU A 128 21.96 -6.60 -10.66
CA LEU A 128 21.35 -6.81 -11.97
C LEU A 128 21.01 -8.29 -12.23
N ALA A 129 21.81 -9.20 -11.68
CA ALA A 129 21.57 -10.64 -11.76
C ALA A 129 20.38 -11.14 -10.92
N ASP A 130 19.86 -10.32 -9.98
CA ASP A 130 18.66 -10.63 -9.20
C ASP A 130 17.36 -10.19 -9.94
N LEU A 131 17.47 -9.45 -11.06
CA LEU A 131 16.31 -8.98 -11.81
C LEU A 131 15.68 -10.12 -12.63
N PRO A 132 14.35 -10.09 -12.87
CA PRO A 132 13.72 -10.96 -13.86
C PRO A 132 14.41 -10.80 -15.23
N GLN A 133 14.53 -11.90 -15.98
CA GLN A 133 15.26 -11.94 -17.24
C GLN A 133 14.78 -10.88 -18.24
N ALA A 134 13.46 -10.70 -18.34
CA ALA A 134 12.85 -9.68 -19.19
C ALA A 134 13.28 -8.25 -18.80
N CYS A 135 13.41 -7.97 -17.50
CA CYS A 135 13.86 -6.66 -17.01
C CYS A 135 15.36 -6.43 -17.28
N ALA A 136 16.20 -7.47 -17.10
CA ALA A 136 17.63 -7.38 -17.36
C ALA A 136 17.93 -7.10 -18.85
N ALA A 137 17.12 -7.66 -19.76
CA ALA A 137 17.26 -7.43 -21.20
C ALA A 137 17.08 -5.97 -21.62
N LEU A 138 16.24 -5.19 -20.90
CA LEU A 138 16.00 -3.78 -21.20
C LEU A 138 17.25 -2.90 -20.99
N LEU A 139 18.16 -3.30 -20.10
CA LEU A 139 19.37 -2.53 -19.81
C LEU A 139 20.40 -2.59 -20.93
N GLY A 140 20.39 -3.67 -21.73
CA GLY A 140 21.26 -3.84 -22.89
C GLY A 140 20.58 -3.45 -24.21
N ALA A 141 19.29 -3.07 -24.17
CA ALA A 141 18.58 -2.66 -25.36
C ALA A 141 19.13 -1.32 -25.86
N PRO A 142 19.39 -1.17 -27.18
CA PRO A 142 19.75 0.13 -27.73
C PRO A 142 18.64 1.13 -27.39
N SER A 143 19.02 2.33 -26.94
CA SER A 143 18.08 3.43 -26.68
C SER A 143 17.13 3.53 -27.87
N ALA A 144 15.82 3.42 -27.62
CA ALA A 144 14.83 3.51 -28.69
C ALA A 144 15.02 4.85 -29.42
N GLN A 145 15.68 4.81 -30.56
CA GLN A 145 15.75 5.94 -31.46
C GLN A 145 14.32 6.13 -31.98
N THR A 146 13.66 7.16 -31.45
CA THR A 146 12.47 7.79 -32.00
C THR A 146 11.33 6.82 -32.32
N LEU A 147 10.46 6.56 -31.34
CA LEU A 147 9.10 6.14 -31.65
C LEU A 147 8.47 7.24 -32.52
N HIS A 148 8.38 7.00 -33.83
CA HIS A 148 7.62 7.84 -34.74
C HIS A 148 6.15 7.70 -34.35
N VAL A 149 5.62 8.68 -33.63
CA VAL A 149 4.18 8.76 -33.33
C VAL A 149 3.49 9.17 -34.64
N PRO A 150 2.74 8.28 -35.32
CA PRO A 150 2.02 8.70 -36.50
C PRO A 150 0.93 9.67 -36.06
N THR A 151 0.98 10.89 -36.59
CA THR A 151 -0.06 11.91 -36.41
C THR A 151 -1.38 11.34 -36.93
N ALA A 152 -2.38 11.22 -36.06
CA ALA A 152 -3.75 10.92 -36.46
C ALA A 152 -4.26 12.07 -37.35
N ALA A 153 -4.68 11.74 -38.58
CA ALA A 153 -5.38 12.68 -39.45
C ALA A 153 -6.76 13.01 -38.85
N ARG A 154 -7.13 14.29 -38.94
CA ARG A 154 -8.44 14.83 -38.53
C ARG A 154 -9.56 14.34 -39.42
#